data_AF-A0A9Q7WK81-F1
#
_entry.id   AF-A0A9Q7WK81-F1
#
_cell.length_a   1.000
_cell.length_b   1.000
_cell.length_c   1.000
_cell.angle_alpha   90.00
_cell.angle_beta   90.00
_cell.angle_gamma   90.00
#
_symmetry.space_group_name_H-M   'P 1'
#
loop_
_entity.id
_entity.type
_entity.pdbx_description
1 polymer ?
#
loop_
_entity_poly.entity_id
_entity_poly.type
_entity_poly.pdbx_seq_one_letter_code
_entity_poly.pdbx_strand_id
1 'polypeptide(L)'
;MLIQFPNQKEFPQTLIVRAAFSPQSALIHSGLRMNTLSRALAPESLTDWGAAAWISLTDEHTWLAPLFRAAEARDDDAVRAWVETHSAECAPLSLETLTAQLTEALGQGAGIDHEGLVESLQQAWEAAVSTYMLQVDEHRDDAELERIAASVVALEETAEGYHRAGHDELARGLRTLIQQRWGLDARTVATLTKALHHEEGAA
;
A
#
# COMPACT_ATOMS: atom_id res chain seq x y z
N MET A 1 -36.81 -7.22 28.72
CA MET A 1 -36.57 -6.27 27.61
C MET A 1 -35.30 -6.72 26.90
N LEU A 2 -35.46 -7.38 25.75
CA LEU A 2 -34.33 -7.69 24.87
C LEU A 2 -33.99 -6.41 24.12
N ILE A 3 -32.76 -5.93 24.27
CA ILE A 3 -32.20 -4.86 23.44
C ILE A 3 -32.12 -5.45 22.03
N GLN A 4 -33.07 -5.09 21.17
CA GLN A 4 -32.92 -5.31 19.73
C GLN A 4 -31.76 -4.43 19.28
N PHE A 5 -30.63 -5.04 18.96
CA PHE A 5 -29.65 -4.38 18.10
C PHE A 5 -30.35 -4.03 16.79
N PRO A 6 -30.24 -2.80 16.28
CA PRO A 6 -30.84 -2.44 15.01
C PRO A 6 -30.19 -3.29 13.93
N ASN A 7 -30.96 -4.26 13.41
CA ASN A 7 -30.62 -5.03 12.23
C ASN A 7 -30.45 -4.07 11.04
N GLN A 8 -29.38 -4.28 10.28
CA GLN A 8 -29.07 -3.63 9.00
C GLN A 8 -28.71 -2.13 9.10
N LYS A 9 -27.48 -1.82 9.51
CA LYS A 9 -26.81 -0.63 9.00
C LYS A 9 -26.04 -1.04 7.76
N GLU A 10 -26.64 -0.83 6.58
CA GLU A 10 -25.86 -0.76 5.35
C GLU A 10 -24.79 0.32 5.54
N PHE A 11 -23.54 -0.01 5.17
CA PHE A 11 -22.47 0.95 5.25
C PHE A 11 -22.67 1.98 4.12
N PRO A 12 -22.57 3.28 4.41
CA PRO A 12 -22.56 4.33 3.38
C PRO A 12 -21.62 3.97 2.22
N GLN A 13 -22.07 4.18 0.97
CA GLN A 13 -21.29 3.91 -0.24
C GLN A 13 -19.88 4.48 -0.14
N THR A 14 -19.76 5.75 0.26
CA THR A 14 -18.47 6.44 0.42
C THR A 14 -17.53 5.71 1.39
N LEU A 15 -18.04 5.09 2.46
CA LEU A 15 -17.20 4.29 3.36
C LEU A 15 -16.74 2.98 2.74
N ILE A 16 -17.58 2.33 1.93
CA ILE A 16 -17.20 1.12 1.18
C ILE A 16 -16.13 1.44 0.15
N VAL A 17 -16.31 2.55 -0.59
CA VAL A 17 -15.34 3.03 -1.58
C VAL A 17 -14.02 3.36 -0.89
N ARG A 18 -14.03 4.19 0.17
CA ARG A 18 -12.81 4.50 0.94
C ARG A 18 -12.08 3.24 1.42
N ALA A 19 -12.80 2.24 1.93
CA ALA A 19 -12.21 0.99 2.38
C ALA A 19 -11.56 0.19 1.24
N ALA A 20 -12.16 0.19 0.05
CA ALA A 20 -11.60 -0.51 -1.11
C ALA A 20 -10.30 0.12 -1.62
N PHE A 21 -10.17 1.44 -1.50
CA PHE A 21 -8.97 2.19 -1.89
C PHE A 21 -8.05 2.52 -0.71
N SER A 22 -8.19 1.84 0.42
CA SER A 22 -7.26 2.00 1.54
C SER A 22 -6.00 1.16 1.32
N PRO A 23 -4.84 1.57 1.89
CA PRO A 23 -3.63 0.79 1.76
C PRO A 23 -3.79 -0.58 2.42
N GLN A 24 -3.29 -1.60 1.73
CA GLN A 24 -3.36 -2.99 2.18
C GLN A 24 -2.43 -3.21 3.37
N SER A 25 -2.81 -4.07 4.30
CA SER A 25 -1.97 -4.44 5.46
C SER A 25 -0.60 -5.01 5.05
N ALA A 26 -0.51 -5.62 3.86
CA ALA A 26 0.73 -6.09 3.27
C ALA A 26 1.76 -4.98 3.04
N LEU A 27 1.33 -3.72 2.84
CA LEU A 27 2.24 -2.57 2.76
C LEU A 27 3.05 -2.44 4.05
N ILE A 28 2.39 -2.54 5.20
CA ILE A 28 3.01 -2.42 6.53
C ILE A 28 3.87 -3.65 6.84
N HIS A 29 3.30 -4.85 6.69
CA HIS A 29 3.93 -6.07 7.21
C HIS A 29 4.91 -6.75 6.26
N SER A 30 4.84 -6.43 4.96
CA SER A 30 5.65 -7.08 3.92
C SER A 30 6.37 -6.10 3.00
N GLY A 31 6.13 -4.78 3.11
CA GLY A 31 6.74 -3.77 2.25
C GLY A 31 8.26 -3.87 2.17
N LEU A 32 8.96 -3.97 3.31
CA LEU A 32 10.43 -4.07 3.34
C LEU A 32 10.99 -5.37 2.74
N ARG A 33 10.19 -6.45 2.72
CA ARG A 33 10.58 -7.71 2.09
C ARG A 33 10.46 -7.68 0.58
N MET A 34 9.70 -6.71 0.03
CA MET A 34 9.53 -6.56 -1.41
C MET A 34 10.71 -5.81 -2.02
N ASN A 35 11.19 -6.29 -3.18
CA ASN A 35 12.24 -5.61 -3.93
C ASN A 35 11.79 -4.23 -4.44
N THR A 36 10.52 -4.12 -4.81
CA THR A 36 9.89 -2.87 -5.26
C THR A 36 8.50 -2.77 -4.65
N LEU A 37 8.07 -1.56 -4.29
CA LEU A 37 6.70 -1.33 -3.87
C LEU A 37 5.77 -1.29 -5.08
N SER A 38 4.70 -2.08 -5.00
CA SER A 38 3.61 -2.02 -5.96
C SER A 38 2.57 -1.01 -5.52
N ARG A 39 2.16 -0.12 -6.45
CA ARG A 39 1.01 0.77 -6.24
C ARG A 39 -0.30 0.01 -6.00
N ALA A 40 -0.37 -1.27 -6.34
CA ALA A 40 -1.51 -2.13 -6.00
C ALA A 40 -1.70 -2.28 -4.48
N LEU A 41 -0.65 -2.07 -3.67
CA LEU A 41 -0.74 -2.11 -2.21
C LEU A 41 -1.37 -0.85 -1.61
N ALA A 42 -1.44 0.23 -2.37
CA ALA A 42 -2.05 1.49 -1.97
C ALA A 42 -2.76 2.08 -3.20
N PRO A 43 -3.96 1.59 -3.53
CA PRO A 43 -4.65 1.92 -4.78
C PRO A 43 -4.87 3.44 -4.95
N GLU A 44 -5.01 4.17 -3.85
CA GLU A 44 -5.08 5.62 -3.81
C GLU A 44 -3.82 6.32 -4.35
N SER A 45 -2.66 5.65 -4.36
CA SER A 45 -1.43 6.16 -5.00
C SER A 45 -1.56 6.38 -6.51
N LEU A 46 -2.64 5.90 -7.14
CA LEU A 46 -2.92 6.10 -8.56
C LEU A 46 -3.70 7.39 -8.86
N THR A 47 -4.16 8.12 -7.84
CA THR A 47 -4.77 9.45 -7.98
C THR A 47 -3.71 10.53 -7.98
N ASP A 48 -4.06 11.73 -8.43
CA ASP A 48 -3.11 12.86 -8.48
C ASP A 48 -2.67 13.30 -7.07
N TRP A 49 -3.59 13.25 -6.09
CA TRP A 49 -3.31 13.62 -4.70
C TRP A 49 -2.57 12.53 -3.92
N GLY A 50 -2.84 11.25 -4.20
CA GLY A 50 -2.15 10.13 -3.55
C GLY A 50 -0.77 9.85 -4.15
N ALA A 51 -0.55 10.21 -5.41
CA ALA A 51 0.72 9.98 -6.10
C ALA A 51 1.89 10.74 -5.46
N ALA A 52 1.66 11.96 -4.96
CA ALA A 52 2.71 12.76 -4.32
C ALA A 52 3.22 12.10 -3.04
N ALA A 53 2.31 11.68 -2.14
CA ALA A 53 2.66 10.97 -0.92
C ALA A 53 3.36 9.63 -1.20
N TRP A 54 2.96 8.95 -2.28
CA TRP A 54 3.58 7.68 -2.69
C TRP A 54 5.04 7.82 -3.12
N ILE A 55 5.43 8.95 -3.72
CA ILE A 55 6.82 9.20 -4.11
C ILE A 55 7.71 9.19 -2.85
N SER A 56 7.33 9.96 -1.83
CA SER A 56 8.06 9.98 -0.56
C SER A 56 8.15 8.59 0.09
N LEU A 57 7.04 7.84 0.12
CA LEU A 57 7.06 6.47 0.65
C LEU A 57 7.99 5.53 -0.14
N THR A 58 8.08 5.71 -1.46
CA THR A 58 8.97 4.91 -2.32
C THR A 58 10.44 5.27 -2.10
N ASP A 59 10.74 6.54 -1.85
CA ASP A 59 12.10 6.99 -1.51
C ASP A 59 12.56 6.38 -0.19
N GLU A 60 11.69 6.41 0.83
CA GLU A 60 11.92 5.75 2.13
C GLU A 60 12.14 4.23 1.97
N HIS A 61 11.33 3.57 1.14
CA HIS A 61 11.47 2.14 0.86
C HIS A 61 12.79 1.80 0.17
N THR A 62 13.20 2.61 -0.79
CA THR A 62 14.46 2.41 -1.52
C THR A 62 15.66 2.45 -0.58
N TRP A 63 15.58 3.26 0.47
CA TRP A 63 16.56 3.32 1.54
C TRP A 63 16.48 2.11 2.48
N LEU A 64 15.30 1.83 3.03
CA LEU A 64 15.12 0.86 4.12
C LEU A 64 15.15 -0.60 3.66
N ALA A 65 14.54 -0.90 2.51
CA ALA A 65 14.24 -2.28 2.13
C ALA A 65 15.50 -3.13 1.82
N PRO A 66 16.53 -2.61 1.11
CA PRO A 66 17.78 -3.35 0.93
C PRO A 66 18.47 -3.66 2.25
N LEU A 67 18.54 -2.68 3.15
CA LEU A 67 19.17 -2.82 4.47
C LEU A 67 18.40 -3.80 5.36
N PHE A 68 17.06 -3.74 5.34
CA PHE A 68 16.21 -4.69 6.07
C PHE A 68 16.45 -6.12 5.61
N ARG A 69 16.48 -6.37 4.29
CA ARG A 69 16.73 -7.71 3.75
C ARG A 69 18.13 -8.22 4.06
N ALA A 70 19.14 -7.35 4.04
CA ALA A 70 20.50 -7.71 4.46
C ALA A 70 20.55 -8.08 5.95
N ALA A 71 19.90 -7.30 6.81
CA ALA A 71 19.81 -7.58 8.23
C ALA A 71 19.04 -8.87 8.52
N GLU A 72 17.89 -9.09 7.88
CA GLU A 72 17.08 -10.32 8.00
C GLU A 72 17.87 -11.57 7.55
N ALA A 73 18.70 -11.43 6.51
CA ALA A 73 19.59 -12.49 6.01
C ALA A 73 20.86 -12.69 6.84
N ARG A 74 21.13 -11.82 7.83
CA ARG A 74 22.39 -11.77 8.60
C ARG A 74 23.62 -11.60 7.70
N ASP A 75 23.49 -10.78 6.65
CA ASP A 75 24.55 -10.48 5.69
C ASP A 75 25.30 -9.21 6.10
N ASP A 76 26.33 -9.43 6.91
CA ASP A 76 27.25 -8.42 7.42
C ASP A 76 27.91 -7.57 6.32
N ASP A 77 28.30 -8.20 5.20
CA ASP A 77 29.00 -7.52 4.11
C ASP A 77 28.03 -6.62 3.34
N ALA A 78 26.80 -7.08 3.12
CA ALA A 78 25.75 -6.27 2.50
C ALA A 78 25.36 -5.06 3.38
N VAL A 79 25.30 -5.23 4.71
CA VAL A 79 25.03 -4.11 5.63
C VAL A 79 26.14 -3.06 5.57
N ARG A 80 27.41 -3.48 5.57
CA ARG A 80 28.56 -2.55 5.46
C ARG A 80 28.57 -1.84 4.10
N ALA A 81 28.38 -2.58 3.01
CA ALA A 81 28.30 -2.01 1.66
C ALA A 81 27.16 -1.00 1.52
N TRP A 82 26.02 -1.24 2.19
CA TRP A 82 24.92 -0.29 2.24
C TRP A 82 25.37 1.02 2.90
N VAL A 83 26.01 0.95 4.08
CA VAL A 83 26.49 2.15 4.80
C VAL A 83 27.55 2.93 4.01
N GLU A 84 28.45 2.25 3.31
CA GLU A 84 29.46 2.89 2.46
C GLU A 84 28.85 3.68 1.29
N THR A 85 27.65 3.28 0.82
CA THR A 85 26.99 3.86 -0.34
C THR A 85 25.83 4.80 0.01
N HIS A 86 25.40 4.83 1.28
CA HIS A 86 24.25 5.59 1.77
C HIS A 86 24.68 6.53 2.89
N SER A 87 25.16 7.73 2.53
CA SER A 87 25.55 8.75 3.51
C SER A 87 24.33 9.37 4.19
N ALA A 88 24.41 9.64 5.50
CA ALA A 88 23.32 10.26 6.26
C ALA A 88 22.85 11.61 5.66
N GLU A 89 23.76 12.38 5.05
CA GLU A 89 23.44 13.65 4.38
C GLU A 89 22.53 13.51 3.15
N CYS A 90 22.45 12.31 2.58
CA CYS A 90 21.58 11.99 1.44
C CYS A 90 20.33 11.20 1.86
N ALA A 91 20.19 10.87 3.15
CA ALA A 91 19.04 10.15 3.66
C ALA A 91 17.77 11.01 3.60
N PRO A 92 16.59 10.40 3.42
CA PRO A 92 15.34 11.05 3.78
C PRO A 92 15.44 11.62 5.19
N LEU A 93 14.89 12.81 5.42
CA LEU A 93 14.98 13.51 6.71
C LEU A 93 14.51 12.64 7.89
N SER A 94 13.54 11.75 7.64
CA SER A 94 13.01 10.83 8.65
C SER A 94 14.02 9.74 9.07
N LEU A 95 15.00 9.43 8.22
CA LEU A 95 15.99 8.35 8.40
C LEU A 95 17.40 8.84 8.72
N GLU A 96 17.63 10.16 8.68
CA GLU A 96 18.95 10.76 8.91
C GLU A 96 19.57 10.27 10.22
N THR A 97 18.80 10.28 11.31
CA THR A 97 19.28 9.84 12.63
C THR A 97 19.62 8.36 12.66
N LEU A 98 18.76 7.50 12.09
CA LEU A 98 18.99 6.06 12.03
C LEU A 98 20.25 5.75 11.20
N THR A 99 20.41 6.42 10.06
CA THR A 99 21.56 6.26 9.17
C THR A 99 22.85 6.73 9.82
N ALA A 100 22.83 7.87 10.52
CA ALA A 100 23.97 8.40 11.23
C ALA A 100 24.44 7.47 12.35
N GLN A 101 23.50 6.96 13.16
CA GLN A 101 23.80 6.02 14.25
C GLN A 101 24.39 4.71 13.74
N LEU A 102 23.83 4.15 12.65
CA LEU A 102 24.36 2.93 12.05
C LEU A 102 25.77 3.14 11.48
N THR A 103 25.98 4.25 10.77
CA THR A 103 27.29 4.61 10.21
C THR A 103 28.34 4.78 11.30
N GLU A 104 28.00 5.49 12.39
CA GLU A 104 28.90 5.70 13.52
C GLU A 104 29.25 4.37 14.22
N ALA A 105 28.26 3.53 14.52
CA ALA A 105 28.47 2.25 15.19
C ALA A 105 29.41 1.34 14.37
N LEU A 106 29.21 1.25 13.06
CA LEU A 106 30.07 0.47 12.18
C LEU A 106 31.48 1.08 12.05
N GLY A 107 31.58 2.42 11.98
CA GLY A 107 32.87 3.11 11.95
C GLY A 107 33.72 2.89 13.21
N GLN A 108 33.08 2.64 14.35
CA GLN A 108 33.74 2.29 15.62
C GLN A 108 34.09 0.79 15.73
N GLY A 109 33.75 -0.02 14.71
CA GLY A 109 34.00 -1.46 14.70
C GLY A 109 33.03 -2.26 15.57
N ALA A 110 31.85 -1.73 15.87
CA ALA A 110 30.81 -2.48 16.58
C ALA A 110 30.37 -3.72 15.76
N GLY A 111 30.03 -4.79 16.46
CA GLY A 111 29.33 -5.92 15.85
C GLY A 111 27.91 -5.51 15.41
N ILE A 112 27.42 -6.11 14.34
CA ILE A 112 26.06 -5.84 13.83
C ILE A 112 25.04 -6.63 14.65
N ASP A 113 24.18 -5.93 15.37
CA ASP A 113 22.97 -6.51 15.96
C ASP A 113 21.86 -6.56 14.90
N HIS A 114 21.79 -7.67 14.17
CA HIS A 114 20.80 -7.84 13.11
C HIS A 114 19.35 -7.80 13.62
N GLU A 115 19.08 -8.31 14.82
CA GLU A 115 17.73 -8.38 15.36
C GLU A 115 17.25 -6.98 15.75
N GLY A 116 18.07 -6.22 16.49
CA GLY A 116 17.78 -4.83 16.81
C GLY A 116 17.70 -3.93 15.57
N LEU A 117 18.52 -4.20 14.54
CA LEU A 117 18.47 -3.48 13.28
C LEU A 117 17.17 -3.76 12.51
N VAL A 118 16.74 -5.02 12.39
CA VAL A 118 15.46 -5.40 11.77
C VAL A 118 14.28 -4.72 12.46
N GLU A 119 14.27 -4.70 13.81
CA GLU A 119 13.22 -4.03 14.58
C GLU A 119 13.20 -2.52 14.33
N SER A 120 14.36 -1.87 14.33
CA SER A 120 14.48 -0.43 14.10
C SER A 120 14.02 -0.03 12.69
N LEU A 121 14.38 -0.82 11.68
CA LEU A 121 13.97 -0.58 10.29
C LEU A 121 12.48 -0.81 10.09
N GLN A 122 11.89 -1.82 10.75
CA GLN A 122 10.45 -2.05 10.72
C GLN A 122 9.68 -0.90 11.37
N GLN A 123 10.16 -0.35 12.49
CA GLN A 123 9.56 0.82 13.14
C GLN A 123 9.63 2.07 12.26
N ALA A 124 10.78 2.31 11.61
CA ALA A 124 10.94 3.41 10.67
C ALA A 124 9.97 3.28 9.47
N TRP A 125 9.82 2.06 8.95
CA TRP A 125 8.87 1.77 7.87
C TRP A 125 7.41 1.98 8.29
N GLU A 126 7.02 1.52 9.48
CA GLU A 126 5.68 1.74 10.02
C GLU A 126 5.37 3.23 10.21
N ALA A 127 6.35 4.02 10.65
CA ALA A 127 6.23 5.48 10.76
C ALA A 127 6.09 6.15 9.38
N ALA A 128 6.86 5.71 8.38
CA ALA A 128 6.76 6.19 7.01
C ALA A 128 5.39 5.88 6.39
N VAL A 129 4.88 4.65 6.55
CA VAL A 129 3.54 4.27 6.08
C VAL A 129 2.44 5.07 6.81
N SER A 130 2.60 5.31 8.11
CA SER A 130 1.66 6.15 8.87
C SER A 130 1.63 7.60 8.34
N THR A 131 2.80 8.16 8.03
CA THR A 131 2.93 9.50 7.43
C THR A 131 2.27 9.55 6.06
N TYR A 132 2.50 8.53 5.22
CA TYR A 132 1.82 8.37 3.94
C TYR A 132 0.29 8.39 4.09
N MET A 133 -0.25 7.59 5.02
CA MET A 133 -1.70 7.52 5.26
C MET A 133 -2.28 8.86 5.72
N LEU A 134 -1.56 9.63 6.53
CA LEU A 134 -1.99 10.96 6.96
C LEU A 134 -2.04 11.96 5.79
N GLN A 135 -1.02 11.98 4.93
CA GLN A 135 -0.98 12.83 3.74
C GLN A 135 -2.11 12.47 2.74
N VAL A 136 -2.37 11.18 2.57
CA VAL A 136 -3.48 10.65 1.78
C VAL A 136 -4.83 11.09 2.33
N ASP A 137 -5.01 11.08 3.66
CA ASP A 137 -6.26 11.52 4.30
C ASP A 137 -6.47 13.04 4.18
N GLU A 138 -5.40 13.83 4.30
CA GLU A 138 -5.42 15.29 4.19
C GLU A 138 -5.89 15.79 2.82
N HIS A 139 -5.49 15.09 1.75
CA HIS A 139 -5.77 15.50 0.37
C HIS A 139 -6.85 14.66 -0.34
N ARG A 140 -7.56 13.80 0.40
CA ARG A 140 -8.52 12.86 -0.19
C ARG A 140 -9.67 13.57 -0.91
N ASP A 141 -9.90 13.17 -2.16
CA ASP A 141 -11.12 13.48 -2.92
C ASP A 141 -11.98 12.21 -3.06
N ASP A 142 -13.03 12.10 -2.24
CA ASP A 142 -13.94 10.95 -2.30
C ASP A 142 -14.73 10.89 -3.61
N ALA A 143 -15.04 12.03 -4.22
CA ALA A 143 -15.77 12.06 -5.48
C ALA A 143 -14.91 11.53 -6.64
N GLU A 144 -13.59 11.72 -6.58
CA GLU A 144 -12.66 11.05 -7.49
C GLU A 144 -12.62 9.53 -7.24
N LEU A 145 -12.53 9.10 -5.97
CA LEU A 145 -12.55 7.67 -5.64
C LEU A 145 -13.83 6.98 -6.10
N GLU A 146 -14.99 7.62 -5.96
CA GLU A 146 -16.27 7.10 -6.44
C GLU A 146 -16.30 6.97 -7.98
N ARG A 147 -15.75 7.95 -8.71
CA ARG A 147 -15.61 7.85 -10.19
C ARG A 147 -14.69 6.72 -10.63
N ILE A 148 -13.59 6.52 -9.90
CA ILE A 148 -12.66 5.41 -10.15
C ILE A 148 -13.35 4.08 -9.83
N ALA A 149 -14.07 3.99 -8.70
CA ALA A 149 -14.83 2.81 -8.31
C ALA A 149 -15.85 2.41 -9.38
N ALA A 150 -16.60 3.38 -9.91
CA ALA A 150 -17.54 3.16 -11.01
C ALA A 150 -16.84 2.62 -12.26
N SER A 151 -15.66 3.14 -12.59
CA SER A 151 -14.85 2.64 -13.72
C SER A 151 -14.37 1.20 -13.52
N VAL A 152 -13.98 0.84 -12.29
CA VAL A 152 -13.61 -0.54 -11.92
C VAL A 152 -14.82 -1.48 -12.05
N VAL A 153 -16.00 -1.05 -11.58
CA VAL A 153 -17.23 -1.85 -11.70
C VAL A 153 -17.62 -2.05 -13.16
N ALA A 154 -17.56 -1.01 -14.01
CA ALA A 154 -17.82 -1.13 -15.44
C ALA A 154 -16.85 -2.11 -16.15
N LEU A 155 -15.58 -2.15 -15.73
CA LEU A 155 -14.61 -3.13 -16.23
C LEU A 155 -14.98 -4.56 -15.83
N GLU A 156 -15.43 -4.79 -14.59
CA GLU A 156 -15.90 -6.11 -14.14
C GLU A 156 -17.18 -6.53 -14.88
N GLU A 157 -18.13 -5.63 -15.10
CA GLU A 157 -19.33 -5.91 -15.89
C GLU A 157 -18.99 -6.28 -17.33
N THR A 158 -18.00 -5.60 -17.92
CA THR A 158 -17.48 -5.94 -19.24
C THR A 158 -16.83 -7.32 -19.24
N ALA A 159 -16.03 -7.65 -18.22
CA ALA A 159 -15.43 -8.97 -18.06
C ALA A 159 -16.50 -10.06 -17.95
N GLU A 160 -17.55 -9.80 -17.19
CA GLU A 160 -18.67 -10.71 -17.03
C GLU A 160 -19.49 -10.86 -18.32
N GLY A 161 -19.67 -9.78 -19.10
CA GLY A 161 -20.24 -9.83 -20.44
C GLY A 161 -19.44 -10.72 -21.38
N TYR A 162 -18.11 -10.60 -21.38
CA TYR A 162 -17.22 -11.49 -22.15
C TYR A 162 -17.34 -12.95 -21.71
N HIS A 163 -17.38 -13.21 -20.40
CA HIS A 163 -17.53 -14.56 -19.88
C HIS A 163 -18.84 -15.21 -20.36
N ARG A 164 -19.97 -14.49 -20.27
CA ARG A 164 -21.28 -14.98 -20.76
C ARG A 164 -21.32 -15.23 -22.26
N ALA A 165 -20.53 -14.49 -23.03
CA ALA A 165 -20.36 -14.68 -24.47
C ALA A 165 -19.38 -15.83 -24.83
N GLY A 166 -18.78 -16.51 -23.85
CA GLY A 166 -17.79 -17.58 -24.05
C GLY A 166 -16.36 -17.09 -24.29
N HIS A 167 -16.08 -15.82 -24.03
CA HIS A 167 -14.75 -15.20 -24.17
C HIS A 167 -13.98 -15.19 -22.84
N ASP A 168 -13.72 -16.38 -22.28
CA ASP A 168 -13.14 -16.55 -20.94
C ASP A 168 -11.75 -15.93 -20.77
N GLU A 169 -10.94 -15.93 -21.82
CA GLU A 169 -9.59 -15.35 -21.78
C GLU A 169 -9.64 -13.83 -21.65
N LEU A 170 -10.53 -13.16 -22.39
CA LEU A 170 -10.72 -11.72 -22.29
C LEU A 170 -11.28 -11.33 -20.92
N ALA A 171 -12.27 -12.08 -20.42
CA ALA A 171 -12.82 -11.89 -19.08
C ALA A 171 -11.73 -11.99 -18.00
N ARG A 172 -10.87 -13.03 -18.09
CA ARG A 172 -9.75 -13.22 -17.17
C ARG A 172 -8.73 -12.09 -17.29
N GLY A 173 -8.43 -11.64 -18.50
CA GLY A 173 -7.52 -10.53 -18.76
C GLY A 173 -7.96 -9.23 -18.07
N LEU A 174 -9.24 -8.87 -18.18
CA LEU A 174 -9.80 -7.68 -17.52
C LEU A 174 -9.76 -7.80 -15.99
N ARG A 175 -10.13 -8.95 -15.42
CA ARG A 175 -10.05 -9.21 -13.97
C ARG A 175 -8.61 -9.14 -13.46
N THR A 176 -7.67 -9.66 -14.25
CA THR A 176 -6.23 -9.59 -13.95
C THR A 176 -5.75 -8.14 -13.98
N LEU A 177 -6.21 -7.33 -14.93
CA LEU A 177 -5.88 -5.91 -14.99
C LEU A 177 -6.39 -5.15 -13.76
N ILE A 178 -7.62 -5.41 -13.31
CA ILE A 178 -8.16 -4.83 -12.07
C ILE A 178 -7.26 -5.17 -10.89
N GLN A 179 -6.94 -6.46 -10.72
CA GLN A 179 -6.10 -6.92 -9.61
C GLN A 179 -4.68 -6.35 -9.66
N GLN A 180 -4.02 -6.35 -10.83
CA GLN A 180 -2.64 -5.90 -10.95
C GLN A 180 -2.49 -4.39 -10.86
N ARG A 181 -3.44 -3.63 -11.42
CA ARG A 181 -3.40 -2.18 -11.41
C ARG A 181 -3.83 -1.64 -10.05
N TRP A 182 -4.97 -2.09 -9.56
CA TRP A 182 -5.63 -1.52 -8.39
C TRP A 182 -5.49 -2.37 -7.13
N GLY A 183 -4.92 -3.56 -7.19
CA GLY A 183 -4.83 -4.46 -6.03
C GLY A 183 -6.17 -5.01 -5.53
N LEU A 184 -7.26 -4.75 -6.26
CA LEU A 184 -8.61 -5.13 -5.84
C LEU A 184 -8.87 -6.59 -6.22
N ASP A 185 -9.18 -7.41 -5.22
CA ASP A 185 -9.61 -8.78 -5.43
C ASP A 185 -11.09 -8.86 -5.84
N ALA A 186 -11.52 -10.05 -6.27
CA ALA A 186 -12.89 -10.29 -6.71
C ALA A 186 -13.94 -9.99 -5.63
N ARG A 187 -13.60 -10.14 -4.34
CA ARG A 187 -14.53 -9.88 -3.23
C ARG A 187 -14.72 -8.38 -3.03
N THR A 188 -13.64 -7.61 -3.10
CA THR A 188 -13.66 -6.15 -3.00
C THR A 188 -14.44 -5.56 -4.19
N VAL A 189 -14.16 -6.03 -5.41
CA VAL A 189 -14.91 -5.61 -6.61
C VAL A 189 -16.38 -5.95 -6.48
N ALA A 190 -16.75 -7.17 -6.08
CA ALA A 190 -18.15 -7.53 -5.87
C ALA A 190 -18.86 -6.68 -4.79
N THR A 191 -18.12 -6.21 -3.79
CA THR A 191 -18.64 -5.31 -2.76
C THR A 191 -18.87 -3.90 -3.31
N LEU A 192 -17.93 -3.39 -4.13
CA LEU A 192 -18.10 -2.12 -4.85
C LEU A 192 -19.29 -2.17 -5.80
N THR A 193 -19.43 -3.23 -6.59
CA THR A 193 -20.57 -3.42 -7.50
C THR A 193 -21.89 -3.31 -6.75
N LYS A 194 -22.02 -4.00 -5.60
CA LYS A 194 -23.24 -3.94 -4.79
C LYS A 194 -23.52 -2.54 -4.23
N ALA A 195 -22.48 -1.85 -3.76
CA ALA A 195 -22.63 -0.51 -3.20
C ALA A 195 -23.13 0.49 -4.25
N LEU A 196 -22.50 0.49 -5.43
CA LEU A 196 -22.78 1.46 -6.49
C LEU A 196 -24.14 1.24 -7.19
N HIS A 197 -24.57 -0.01 -7.37
CA HIS A 197 -25.90 -0.29 -7.94
C HIS A 197 -27.05 0.03 -6.98
N HIS A 198 -26.80 0.07 -5.67
CA HIS A 198 -27.86 0.35 -4.71
C HIS A 198 -28.30 1.83 -4.75
N GLU A 199 -27.40 2.77 -5.07
CA GLU A 199 -27.76 4.18 -5.24
C GLU A 199 -28.52 4.44 -6.55
N GLU A 200 -28.18 3.76 -7.64
CA GLU A 200 -28.90 3.91 -8.93
C GLU A 200 -30.38 3.49 -8.84
N GLY A 201 -30.73 2.59 -7.93
CA GLY A 201 -32.12 2.18 -7.67
C GLY A 201 -32.88 3.08 -6.69
N ALA A 202 -32.21 4.04 -6.04
CA ALA A 202 -32.77 4.91 -5.01
C ALA A 202 -32.93 6.39 -5.45
N ALA A 203 -32.39 6.76 -6.62
CA ALA A 203 -32.52 8.07 -7.27
C ALA A 203 -33.67 8.12 -8.28
#